data_AF-A0A0J9V8A5-F1
#
_entry.id   AF-A0A0J9V8A5-F1
#
_cell.length_a   1.000
_cell.length_b   1.000
_cell.length_c   1.000
_cell.angle_alpha   90.00
_cell.angle_beta   90.00
_cell.angle_gamma   90.00
#
_symmetry.space_group_name_H-M   'P 1'
#
loop_
_entity.id
_entity.type
_entity.pdbx_description
1 polymer ?
#
loop_
_entity_poly.entity_id
_entity_poly.type
_entity_poly.pdbx_seq_one_letter_code
_entity_poly.pdbx_strand_id
1 'polypeptide(L)'
;MAVLKDLEANHGLHLSGHSRNNTENGESASVSTAGNAKAGVFSRWYRRVLDAGVEENGVRPVPIEQRTQTQHSNLFTVFFTCLLCILPLPTGALGTAVYGLGLRDVSLIIIFFNIVTCIPPAVISIGGCKTGMRQMIQARYSFGLYLGIIPILLNAGTVTGFTLVGSIVSGQAIAAVNEKANISVNVGIGIVCTLSFCLAFLGYRAVHVWQRWQWLPNLLAIVIAVGYGGKHLMNQADHDPASVKSVVGYGSLMAGYFMTFGGTVSDFTVYHDPKSSKLKIFTYVYLGLITPSTPLLILGAAIGGALPNVESWQTAWDNYGIGGVMAEMLAPAGGFGNRLVFADACSCLCQGATLLVHRRNAGYHDPNVDLCGC
;
A
#
# COMPACT_ATOMS: atom_id res chain seq x y z
N MET A 1 13.19 -33.52 -2.78
CA MET A 1 13.75 -34.41 -3.83
C MET A 1 12.76 -35.47 -4.35
N ALA A 2 11.57 -35.64 -3.76
CA ALA A 2 10.54 -36.54 -4.29
C ALA A 2 9.61 -35.89 -5.35
N VAL A 3 9.56 -34.55 -5.43
CA VAL A 3 8.66 -33.80 -6.35
C VAL A 3 9.22 -33.70 -7.79
N LEU A 4 10.46 -34.12 -8.02
CA LEU A 4 11.14 -33.98 -9.33
C LEU A 4 11.04 -35.24 -10.22
N LYS A 5 10.51 -36.37 -9.72
CA LYS A 5 10.40 -37.61 -10.51
C LYS A 5 9.08 -37.76 -11.28
N ASP A 6 8.04 -37.02 -10.91
CA ASP A 6 6.71 -37.15 -11.54
C ASP A 6 6.54 -36.30 -12.81
N LEU A 7 7.50 -35.44 -13.14
CA LEU A 7 7.43 -34.57 -14.32
C LEU A 7 8.07 -35.16 -15.59
N GLU A 8 8.82 -36.26 -15.50
CA GLU A 8 9.45 -36.90 -16.66
C GLU A 8 8.58 -37.98 -17.32
N ALA A 9 7.45 -38.38 -16.72
CA ALA A 9 6.62 -39.49 -17.21
C ALA A 9 5.60 -39.12 -18.31
N ASN A 10 5.39 -37.83 -18.62
CA ASN A 10 4.30 -37.39 -19.52
C ASN A 10 4.75 -36.86 -20.88
N HIS A 11 6.02 -37.03 -21.27
CA HIS A 11 6.58 -36.42 -22.48
C HIS A 11 7.09 -37.45 -23.51
N GLY A 12 6.31 -38.49 -23.74
CA GLY A 12 6.55 -39.41 -24.86
C GLY A 12 5.27 -40.11 -25.27
N LEU A 13 4.58 -39.61 -26.30
CA LEU A 13 3.85 -40.42 -27.28
C LEU A 13 3.23 -39.56 -28.42
N HIS A 14 3.88 -39.68 -29.57
CA HIS A 14 3.34 -39.82 -30.93
C HIS A 14 2.62 -38.68 -31.68
N LEU A 15 3.35 -38.17 -32.69
CA LEU A 15 2.87 -37.73 -34.00
C LEU A 15 2.27 -38.89 -34.80
N SER A 16 1.14 -38.69 -35.48
CA SER A 16 0.82 -39.33 -36.78
C SER A 16 -0.38 -38.62 -37.43
N GLY A 17 -0.30 -38.35 -38.73
CA GLY A 17 -1.28 -37.59 -39.48
C GLY A 17 -2.36 -38.44 -40.15
N HIS A 18 -3.45 -37.78 -40.57
CA HIS A 18 -4.27 -38.24 -41.68
C HIS A 18 -4.97 -37.07 -42.38
N SER A 19 -4.78 -37.01 -43.69
CA SER A 19 -5.42 -36.11 -44.65
C SER A 19 -6.59 -36.84 -45.29
N ARG A 20 -7.72 -36.15 -45.53
CA ARG A 20 -8.75 -36.55 -46.53
C ARG A 20 -9.64 -35.36 -46.89
N ASN A 21 -9.57 -34.97 -48.16
CA ASN A 21 -10.53 -34.10 -48.87
C ASN A 21 -11.74 -34.94 -49.34
N ASN A 22 -12.95 -34.35 -49.32
CA ASN A 22 -13.78 -34.15 -50.53
C ASN A 22 -15.11 -33.43 -50.23
N THR A 23 -15.50 -32.66 -51.24
CA THR A 23 -16.68 -31.85 -51.57
C THR A 23 -18.07 -32.49 -51.39
N GLU A 24 -19.10 -31.69 -51.03
CA GLU A 24 -20.26 -31.35 -51.89
C GLU A 24 -21.31 -30.46 -51.18
N ASN A 25 -22.10 -29.76 -52.02
CA ASN A 25 -23.00 -28.62 -51.77
C ASN A 25 -24.35 -28.98 -51.09
N GLY A 26 -25.02 -27.98 -50.48
CA GLY A 26 -26.47 -28.04 -50.22
C GLY A 26 -26.98 -27.06 -49.15
N GLU A 27 -27.63 -25.99 -49.60
CA GLU A 27 -28.24 -24.92 -48.80
C GLU A 27 -29.43 -25.35 -47.91
N SER A 28 -29.49 -24.68 -46.74
CA SER A 28 -30.68 -24.20 -46.01
C SER A 28 -31.66 -25.19 -45.37
N ALA A 29 -31.65 -25.22 -44.03
CA ALA A 29 -32.88 -25.05 -43.23
C ALA A 29 -32.52 -24.56 -41.82
N SER A 30 -33.01 -23.37 -41.50
CA SER A 30 -32.89 -22.64 -40.25
C SER A 30 -33.58 -23.34 -39.07
N VAL A 31 -32.87 -23.49 -37.95
CA VAL A 31 -33.48 -23.40 -36.62
C VAL A 31 -32.65 -22.44 -35.77
N SER A 32 -33.08 -21.19 -35.78
CA SER A 32 -32.72 -20.17 -34.81
C SER A 32 -33.19 -20.57 -33.42
N THR A 33 -32.27 -20.89 -32.50
CA THR A 33 -32.57 -20.87 -31.06
C THR A 33 -32.03 -19.57 -30.47
N ALA A 34 -32.98 -18.65 -30.27
CA ALA A 34 -32.81 -17.40 -29.56
C ALA A 34 -32.29 -17.65 -28.14
N GLY A 35 -31.05 -17.22 -27.88
CA GLY A 35 -30.48 -17.20 -26.53
C GLY A 35 -29.36 -16.18 -26.32
N ASN A 36 -28.86 -15.52 -27.37
CA ASN A 36 -27.60 -14.78 -27.29
C ASN A 36 -27.73 -13.24 -27.21
N ALA A 37 -28.91 -12.70 -26.90
CA ALA A 37 -29.13 -11.25 -26.87
C ALA A 37 -28.77 -10.58 -25.53
N LYS A 38 -28.66 -11.32 -24.41
CA LYS A 38 -28.32 -10.74 -23.09
C LYS A 38 -26.82 -10.73 -22.76
N ALA A 39 -25.99 -11.48 -23.49
CA ALA A 39 -24.53 -11.48 -23.33
C ALA A 39 -23.83 -10.28 -24.02
N GLY A 40 -24.49 -9.63 -24.98
CA GLY A 40 -23.89 -8.57 -25.81
C GLY A 40 -23.74 -7.20 -25.13
N VAL A 41 -24.63 -6.84 -24.20
CA VAL A 41 -24.53 -5.57 -23.46
C VAL A 41 -23.62 -5.73 -22.25
N PHE A 42 -23.69 -6.87 -21.56
CA PHE A 42 -22.82 -7.15 -20.42
C PHE A 42 -21.34 -7.26 -20.82
N SER A 43 -21.06 -7.87 -21.98
CA SER A 43 -19.69 -7.98 -22.49
C SER A 43 -19.09 -6.65 -22.96
N ARG A 44 -19.88 -5.66 -23.39
CA ARG A 44 -19.37 -4.38 -23.90
C ARG A 44 -18.99 -3.41 -22.78
N TRP A 45 -19.73 -3.40 -21.67
CA TRP A 45 -19.32 -2.65 -20.46
C TRP A 45 -18.17 -3.37 -19.74
N TYR A 46 -18.21 -4.71 -19.66
CA TYR A 46 -17.13 -5.50 -19.07
C TYR A 46 -15.83 -5.33 -19.86
N ARG A 47 -15.86 -5.39 -21.19
CA ARG A 47 -14.69 -5.08 -22.04
C ARG A 47 -14.19 -3.65 -21.87
N ARG A 48 -15.06 -2.66 -21.74
CA ARG A 48 -14.63 -1.27 -21.44
C ARG A 48 -13.98 -1.14 -20.07
N VAL A 49 -14.44 -1.90 -19.08
CA VAL A 49 -13.85 -1.94 -17.74
C VAL A 49 -12.49 -2.66 -17.75
N LEU A 50 -12.36 -3.74 -18.54
CA LEU A 50 -11.09 -4.43 -18.78
C LEU A 50 -10.09 -3.56 -19.56
N ASP A 51 -10.54 -2.91 -20.64
CA ASP A 51 -9.75 -1.95 -21.43
C ASP A 51 -9.33 -0.73 -20.61
N ALA A 52 -10.13 -0.34 -19.61
CA ALA A 52 -9.81 0.69 -18.61
C ALA A 52 -8.76 0.23 -17.57
N GLY A 53 -8.24 -1.00 -17.68
CA GLY A 53 -7.15 -1.50 -16.85
C GLY A 53 -7.60 -2.11 -15.52
N VAL A 54 -8.81 -2.68 -15.47
CA VAL A 54 -9.20 -3.60 -14.40
C VAL A 54 -8.51 -4.93 -14.61
N GLU A 55 -7.83 -5.40 -13.57
CA GLU A 55 -7.06 -6.63 -13.57
C GLU A 55 -7.97 -7.85 -13.87
N GLU A 56 -7.57 -8.77 -14.74
CA GLU A 56 -8.35 -10.00 -15.04
C GLU A 56 -8.08 -11.12 -14.02
N ASN A 57 -6.89 -11.11 -13.43
CA ASN A 57 -6.44 -12.08 -12.46
C ASN A 57 -6.98 -11.69 -11.08
N GLY A 58 -8.17 -12.16 -10.75
CA GLY A 58 -8.74 -11.96 -9.41
C GLY A 58 -7.98 -12.72 -8.34
N VAL A 59 -8.55 -13.85 -7.91
CA VAL A 59 -7.96 -14.73 -6.89
C VAL A 59 -7.02 -15.77 -7.52
N ARG A 60 -6.92 -15.83 -8.86
CA ARG A 60 -6.08 -16.85 -9.52
C ARG A 60 -4.60 -16.49 -9.39
N PRO A 61 -3.71 -17.49 -9.17
CA PRO A 61 -2.28 -17.26 -9.25
C PRO A 61 -1.89 -16.67 -10.60
N VAL A 62 -0.98 -15.69 -10.60
CA VAL A 62 -0.51 -15.07 -11.85
C VAL A 62 0.32 -16.10 -12.63
N PRO A 63 -0.02 -16.43 -13.89
CA PRO A 63 0.74 -17.35 -14.73
C PRO A 63 2.19 -16.89 -14.91
N ILE A 64 3.13 -17.82 -15.09
CA ILE A 64 4.57 -17.51 -15.19
C ILE A 64 4.85 -16.59 -16.39
N GLU A 65 4.09 -16.75 -17.47
CA GLU A 65 4.20 -15.99 -18.71
C GLU A 65 3.86 -14.50 -18.51
N GLN A 66 3.00 -14.20 -17.53
CA GLN A 66 2.59 -12.84 -17.19
C GLN A 66 3.53 -12.17 -16.17
N ARG A 67 4.47 -12.92 -15.57
CA ARG A 67 5.46 -12.41 -14.60
C ARG A 67 6.66 -11.78 -15.29
N THR A 68 6.39 -10.70 -16.02
CA THR A 68 7.36 -10.03 -16.91
C THR A 68 8.24 -9.01 -16.19
N GLN A 69 7.98 -8.69 -14.92
CA GLN A 69 8.73 -7.67 -14.20
C GLN A 69 10.09 -8.21 -13.73
N THR A 70 11.15 -7.78 -14.43
CA THR A 70 12.54 -8.11 -14.11
C THR A 70 13.26 -6.99 -13.35
N GLN A 71 12.70 -5.77 -13.35
CA GLN A 71 13.29 -4.61 -12.67
C GLN A 71 12.98 -4.60 -11.18
N HIS A 72 13.86 -5.21 -10.38
CA HIS A 72 13.69 -5.25 -8.91
C HIS A 72 13.76 -3.89 -8.22
N SER A 73 14.38 -2.88 -8.85
CA SER A 73 14.36 -1.49 -8.36
C SER A 73 12.94 -0.95 -8.21
N ASN A 74 11.99 -1.45 -9.00
CA ASN A 74 10.59 -1.03 -8.90
C ASN A 74 9.97 -1.43 -7.55
N LEU A 75 10.38 -2.54 -6.95
CA LEU A 75 9.95 -2.93 -5.60
C LEU A 75 10.40 -1.89 -4.57
N PHE A 76 11.67 -1.47 -4.64
CA PHE A 76 12.18 -0.41 -3.78
C PHE A 76 11.37 0.87 -3.96
N THR A 77 11.18 1.33 -5.21
CA THR A 77 10.44 2.56 -5.50
C THR A 77 9.00 2.51 -5.02
N VAL A 78 8.29 1.38 -5.16
CA VAL A 78 6.90 1.24 -4.71
C VAL A 78 6.78 1.42 -3.19
N PHE A 79 7.60 0.69 -2.41
CA PHE A 79 7.57 0.82 -0.95
C PHE A 79 8.14 2.17 -0.49
N PHE A 80 9.16 2.68 -1.19
CA PHE A 80 9.73 3.99 -0.95
C PHE A 80 8.68 5.09 -1.11
N THR A 81 7.97 5.14 -2.24
CA THR A 81 6.89 6.11 -2.46
C THR A 81 5.72 5.90 -1.52
N CYS A 82 5.40 4.66 -1.17
CA CYS A 82 4.29 4.36 -0.25
C CYS A 82 4.54 4.91 1.16
N LEU A 83 5.79 4.94 1.61
CA LEU A 83 6.13 5.39 2.96
C LEU A 83 6.67 6.82 3.01
N LEU A 84 7.17 7.35 1.90
CA LEU A 84 7.59 8.74 1.80
C LEU A 84 6.36 9.66 1.63
N CYS A 85 5.61 9.83 2.71
CA CYS A 85 4.44 10.70 2.79
C CYS A 85 4.29 11.25 4.22
N ILE A 86 3.25 12.04 4.48
CA ILE A 86 3.01 12.64 5.80
C ILE A 86 2.49 11.64 6.86
N LEU A 87 2.13 10.42 6.46
CA LEU A 87 1.52 9.41 7.33
C LEU A 87 2.42 8.90 8.48
N PRO A 88 3.75 8.72 8.32
CA PRO A 88 4.61 8.29 9.42
C PRO A 88 4.81 9.38 10.49
N LEU A 89 4.59 10.66 10.16
CA LEU A 89 4.81 11.78 11.09
C LEU A 89 3.99 11.68 12.37
N PRO A 90 2.65 11.49 12.35
CA PRO A 90 1.89 11.35 13.58
C PRO A 90 2.29 10.10 14.39
N THR A 91 2.61 8.99 13.73
CA THR A 91 3.11 7.77 14.40
C THR A 91 4.43 8.03 15.15
N GLY A 92 5.32 8.84 14.57
CA GLY A 92 6.54 9.32 15.21
C GLY A 92 6.23 10.24 16.40
N ALA A 93 5.36 11.23 16.19
CA ALA A 93 4.98 12.23 17.19
C ALA A 93 4.36 11.63 18.44
N LEU A 94 3.64 10.51 18.32
CA LEU A 94 3.09 9.79 19.48
C LEU A 94 4.16 9.39 20.50
N GLY A 95 5.38 9.08 20.06
CA GLY A 95 6.47 8.67 20.94
C GLY A 95 6.86 9.74 21.95
N THR A 96 6.91 10.99 21.53
CA THR A 96 7.25 12.13 22.39
C THR A 96 6.01 12.76 23.01
N ALA A 97 4.93 12.97 22.23
CA ALA A 97 3.75 13.70 22.68
C ALA A 97 2.81 12.90 23.59
N VAL A 98 2.74 11.57 23.42
CA VAL A 98 1.82 10.72 24.20
C VAL A 98 2.57 9.81 25.17
N TYR A 99 3.68 9.19 24.74
CA TYR A 99 4.48 8.32 25.60
C TYR A 99 5.46 9.09 26.50
N GLY A 100 5.62 10.41 26.29
CA GLY A 100 6.46 11.29 27.12
C GLY A 100 7.94 10.95 27.07
N LEU A 101 8.39 10.26 26.02
CA LEU A 101 9.79 9.86 25.86
C LEU A 101 10.60 11.01 25.25
N GLY A 102 11.88 11.10 25.60
CA GLY A 102 12.80 12.04 24.96
C GLY A 102 13.03 11.71 23.49
N LEU A 103 13.33 12.73 22.67
CA LEU A 103 13.61 12.55 21.25
C LEU A 103 14.71 11.52 20.98
N ARG A 104 15.76 11.50 21.81
CA ARG A 104 16.86 10.54 21.71
C ARG A 104 16.34 9.11 21.90
N ASP A 105 15.55 8.88 22.94
CA ASP A 105 15.06 7.55 23.29
C ASP A 105 14.09 7.04 22.22
N VAL A 106 13.16 7.89 21.78
CA VAL A 106 12.23 7.60 20.67
C VAL A 106 13.01 7.26 19.39
N SER A 107 14.01 8.05 19.04
CA SER A 107 14.83 7.83 17.83
C SER A 107 15.55 6.48 17.87
N LEU A 108 16.13 6.12 19.02
CA LEU A 108 16.78 4.81 19.19
C LEU A 108 15.76 3.68 19.08
N ILE A 109 14.60 3.81 19.71
CA ILE A 109 13.53 2.79 19.62
C ILE A 109 13.10 2.62 18.16
N ILE A 110 12.86 3.71 17.42
CA ILE A 110 12.51 3.66 15.99
C ILE A 110 13.60 2.90 15.23
N ILE A 111 14.87 3.26 15.38
CA ILE A 111 15.96 2.63 14.61
C ILE A 111 16.04 1.12 14.91
N PHE A 112 16.08 0.73 16.19
CA PHE A 112 16.24 -0.68 16.57
C PHE A 112 15.00 -1.52 16.22
N PHE A 113 13.80 -1.02 16.49
CA PHE A 113 12.58 -1.76 16.17
C PHE A 113 12.34 -1.81 14.67
N ASN A 114 12.59 -0.74 13.90
CA ASN A 114 12.44 -0.76 12.44
C ASN A 114 13.36 -1.82 11.81
N ILE A 115 14.62 -1.91 12.26
CA ILE A 115 15.58 -2.89 11.74
C ILE A 115 15.04 -4.31 11.89
N VAL A 116 14.43 -4.64 13.03
CA VAL A 116 13.91 -5.99 13.32
C VAL A 116 12.55 -6.22 12.66
N THR A 117 11.64 -5.28 12.78
CA THR A 117 10.22 -5.44 12.39
C THR A 117 9.99 -5.32 10.89
N CYS A 118 10.94 -4.76 10.13
CA CYS A 118 10.93 -4.80 8.67
C CYS A 118 11.38 -6.16 8.09
N ILE A 119 12.00 -7.04 8.89
CA ILE A 119 12.49 -8.34 8.41
C ILE A 119 11.32 -9.27 8.00
N PRO A 120 10.29 -9.51 8.85
CA PRO A 120 9.16 -10.36 8.48
C PRO A 120 8.47 -9.98 7.16
N PRO A 121 8.04 -8.72 6.92
CA PRO A 121 7.41 -8.35 5.64
C PRO A 121 8.35 -8.54 4.46
N ALA A 122 9.65 -8.24 4.61
CA ALA A 122 10.62 -8.45 3.55
C ALA A 122 10.81 -9.95 3.22
N VAL A 123 10.79 -10.86 4.21
CA VAL A 123 10.86 -12.31 3.96
C VAL A 123 9.60 -12.82 3.28
N ILE A 124 8.43 -12.39 3.75
CA ILE A 124 7.13 -12.78 3.18
C ILE A 124 7.03 -12.36 1.70
N SER A 125 7.60 -11.21 1.32
CA SER A 125 7.60 -10.74 -0.08
C SER A 125 8.26 -11.73 -1.06
N ILE A 126 9.20 -12.55 -0.61
CA ILE A 126 9.85 -13.60 -1.43
C ILE A 126 8.83 -14.67 -1.83
N GLY A 127 7.88 -14.98 -0.93
CA GLY A 127 6.81 -15.94 -1.17
C GLY A 127 5.91 -15.53 -2.33
N GLY A 128 5.59 -14.23 -2.44
CA GLY A 128 4.79 -13.67 -3.53
C GLY A 128 5.45 -13.85 -4.91
N CYS A 129 6.75 -13.58 -5.07
CA CYS A 129 7.46 -13.80 -6.33
C CYS A 129 7.46 -15.29 -6.76
N LYS A 130 7.68 -16.21 -5.80
CA LYS A 130 7.81 -17.65 -6.11
C LYS A 130 6.46 -18.28 -6.44
N THR A 131 5.45 -17.99 -5.63
CA THR A 131 4.12 -18.60 -5.79
C THR A 131 3.28 -17.89 -6.85
N GLY A 132 3.48 -16.58 -7.04
CA GLY A 132 2.58 -15.72 -7.82
C GLY A 132 1.18 -15.61 -7.23
N MET A 133 1.04 -15.95 -5.94
CA MET A 133 -0.20 -15.85 -5.20
C MET A 133 -0.19 -14.58 -4.34
N ARG A 134 -1.34 -13.93 -4.23
CA ARG A 134 -1.56 -12.79 -3.33
C ARG A 134 -1.47 -13.21 -1.87
N GLN A 135 -1.17 -12.27 -0.99
CA GLN A 135 -0.89 -12.57 0.43
C GLN A 135 -2.05 -13.29 1.12
N MET A 136 -3.28 -12.85 0.83
CA MET A 136 -4.48 -13.40 1.45
C MET A 136 -4.80 -14.83 1.00
N ILE A 137 -4.34 -15.20 -0.18
CA ILE A 137 -4.50 -16.56 -0.71
C ILE A 137 -3.44 -17.46 -0.08
N GLN A 138 -2.20 -16.98 0.03
CA GLN A 138 -1.14 -17.72 0.73
C GLN A 138 -1.53 -18.04 2.18
N ALA A 139 -2.20 -17.11 2.87
CA ALA A 139 -2.71 -17.34 4.22
C ALA A 139 -3.70 -18.53 4.32
N ARG A 140 -4.51 -18.79 3.28
CA ARG A 140 -5.45 -19.93 3.26
C ARG A 140 -4.74 -21.28 3.27
N TYR A 141 -3.54 -21.38 2.69
CA TYR A 141 -2.75 -22.61 2.73
C TYR A 141 -2.13 -22.88 4.10
N SER A 142 -1.93 -21.83 4.92
CA SER A 142 -1.36 -21.98 6.26
C SER A 142 -2.42 -22.28 7.32
N PHE A 143 -3.58 -21.64 7.23
CA PHE A 143 -4.66 -21.76 8.22
C PHE A 143 -5.82 -22.68 7.76
N GLY A 144 -5.82 -23.13 6.51
CA GLY A 144 -6.95 -23.86 5.93
C GLY A 144 -8.10 -22.96 5.49
N LEU A 145 -9.12 -23.56 4.87
CA LEU A 145 -10.24 -22.84 4.25
C LEU A 145 -11.09 -22.08 5.30
N TYR A 146 -11.44 -22.76 6.40
CA TYR A 146 -12.36 -22.22 7.40
C TYR A 146 -11.69 -21.30 8.42
N LEU A 147 -10.54 -21.68 8.98
CA LEU A 147 -9.83 -20.83 9.95
C LEU A 147 -9.10 -19.67 9.25
N GLY A 148 -8.82 -19.78 7.95
CA GLY A 148 -8.23 -18.70 7.15
C GLY A 148 -9.07 -17.43 7.09
N ILE A 149 -10.37 -17.47 7.40
CA ILE A 149 -11.20 -16.26 7.42
C ILE A 149 -10.81 -15.29 8.53
N ILE A 150 -10.31 -15.79 9.67
CA ILE A 150 -9.90 -14.97 10.82
C ILE A 150 -8.76 -14.01 10.45
N PRO A 151 -7.59 -14.47 9.94
CA PRO A 151 -6.53 -13.57 9.51
C PRO A 151 -6.95 -12.70 8.32
N ILE A 152 -7.91 -13.15 7.49
CA ILE A 152 -8.48 -12.32 6.42
C ILE A 152 -9.22 -11.11 6.99
N LEU A 153 -10.12 -11.32 7.95
CA LEU A 153 -10.88 -10.25 8.59
C LEU A 153 -9.98 -9.32 9.40
N LEU A 154 -9.01 -9.86 10.15
CA LEU A 154 -8.06 -9.06 10.92
C LEU A 154 -7.19 -8.18 10.01
N ASN A 155 -6.70 -8.71 8.89
CA ASN A 155 -5.94 -7.92 7.93
C ASN A 155 -6.82 -6.89 7.19
N ALA A 156 -8.09 -7.22 6.93
CA ALA A 156 -9.04 -6.25 6.37
C ALA A 156 -9.25 -5.08 7.33
N GLY A 157 -9.43 -5.35 8.63
CA GLY A 157 -9.48 -4.32 9.67
C GLY A 157 -8.20 -3.49 9.76
N THR A 158 -7.04 -4.15 9.68
CA THR A 158 -5.72 -3.48 9.74
C THR A 158 -5.51 -2.52 8.56
N VAL A 159 -5.78 -2.97 7.33
CA VAL A 159 -5.67 -2.14 6.13
C VAL A 159 -6.68 -0.99 6.15
N THR A 160 -7.90 -1.24 6.66
CA THR A 160 -8.91 -0.20 6.84
C THR A 160 -8.45 0.85 7.85
N GLY A 161 -7.87 0.43 8.98
CA GLY A 161 -7.32 1.33 9.99
C GLY A 161 -6.17 2.18 9.45
N PHE A 162 -5.24 1.58 8.70
CA PHE A 162 -4.15 2.32 8.06
C PHE A 162 -4.67 3.37 7.06
N THR A 163 -5.70 2.99 6.27
CA THR A 163 -6.34 3.90 5.32
C THR A 163 -7.12 5.02 6.03
N LEU A 164 -7.78 4.71 7.14
CA LEU A 164 -8.49 5.68 7.98
C LEU A 164 -7.53 6.76 8.51
N VAL A 165 -6.40 6.36 9.09
CA VAL A 165 -5.40 7.30 9.60
C VAL A 165 -4.84 8.15 8.45
N GLY A 166 -4.57 7.55 7.29
CA GLY A 166 -4.19 8.27 6.07
C GLY A 166 -5.20 9.32 5.64
N SER A 167 -6.50 8.99 5.67
CA SER A 167 -7.57 9.93 5.36
C SER A 167 -7.69 11.06 6.38
N ILE A 168 -7.52 10.77 7.67
CA ILE A 168 -7.54 11.79 8.73
C ILE A 168 -6.41 12.80 8.53
N VAL A 169 -5.18 12.31 8.35
CA VAL A 169 -3.99 13.15 8.18
C VAL A 169 -4.08 13.98 6.88
N SER A 170 -4.58 13.39 5.80
CA SER A 170 -4.80 14.13 4.55
C SER A 170 -5.88 15.19 4.69
N GLY A 171 -6.97 14.89 5.42
CA GLY A 171 -8.07 15.83 5.68
C GLY A 171 -7.61 17.00 6.55
N GLN A 172 -6.80 16.72 7.56
CA GLN A 172 -6.12 17.71 8.40
C GLN A 172 -5.25 18.66 7.56
N ALA A 173 -4.42 18.11 6.67
CA ALA A 173 -3.56 18.90 5.78
C ALA A 173 -4.37 19.80 4.83
N ILE A 174 -5.47 19.30 4.23
CA ILE A 174 -6.32 20.08 3.33
C ILE A 174 -7.08 21.18 4.07
N ALA A 175 -7.55 20.90 5.29
CA ALA A 175 -8.21 21.89 6.13
C ALA A 175 -7.25 23.02 6.52
N ALA A 176 -6.01 22.68 6.89
CA ALA A 176 -4.97 23.66 7.26
C ALA A 176 -4.58 24.59 6.09
N VAL A 177 -4.50 24.08 4.86
CA VAL A 177 -4.18 24.91 3.67
C VAL A 177 -5.29 25.90 3.33
N ASN A 178 -6.54 25.57 3.66
CA ASN A 178 -7.72 26.36 3.32
C ASN A 178 -8.32 27.06 4.55
N GLU A 179 -7.47 27.56 5.44
CA GLU A 179 -7.90 28.30 6.64
C GLU A 179 -8.82 29.49 6.28
N LYS A 180 -8.54 30.18 5.16
CA LYS A 180 -9.38 31.28 4.64
C LYS A 180 -10.80 30.85 4.23
N ALA A 181 -10.99 29.58 3.91
CA ALA A 181 -12.28 29.02 3.54
C ALA A 181 -13.04 28.39 4.73
N ASN A 182 -12.49 28.46 5.96
CA ASN A 182 -13.06 27.89 7.19
C ASN A 182 -13.50 26.42 7.03
N ILE A 183 -12.72 25.62 6.31
CA ILE A 183 -13.02 24.21 6.13
C ILE A 183 -12.68 23.46 7.42
N SER A 184 -13.71 22.91 8.09
CA SER A 184 -13.51 22.03 9.23
C SER A 184 -12.76 20.75 8.83
N VAL A 185 -11.93 20.21 9.73
CA VAL A 185 -11.23 18.93 9.55
C VAL A 185 -12.20 17.81 9.14
N ASN A 186 -13.41 17.77 9.70
CA ASN A 186 -14.43 16.77 9.38
C ASN A 186 -14.85 16.83 7.89
N VAL A 187 -14.99 18.04 7.35
CA VAL A 187 -15.32 18.27 5.94
C VAL A 187 -14.12 17.88 5.06
N GLY A 188 -12.90 18.24 5.49
CA GLY A 188 -11.67 17.82 4.82
C GLY A 188 -11.57 16.30 4.67
N ILE A 189 -11.84 15.56 5.75
CA ILE A 189 -11.87 14.09 5.74
C ILE A 189 -12.95 13.55 4.79
N GLY A 190 -14.15 14.14 4.79
CA GLY A 190 -15.23 13.73 3.88
C GLY A 190 -14.87 13.89 2.40
N ILE A 191 -14.22 15.01 2.05
CA ILE A 191 -13.73 15.29 0.68
C ILE A 191 -12.68 14.24 0.29
N VAL A 192 -11.70 14.01 1.17
CA VAL A 192 -10.62 13.04 1.00
C VAL A 192 -11.16 11.63 0.75
N CYS A 193 -12.10 11.18 1.57
CA CYS A 193 -12.72 9.85 1.42
C CYS A 193 -13.47 9.73 0.09
N THR A 194 -14.25 10.75 -0.29
CA THR A 194 -14.99 10.76 -1.55
C THR A 194 -14.06 10.74 -2.76
N LEU A 195 -12.99 11.55 -2.75
CA LEU A 195 -11.99 11.55 -3.82
C LEU A 195 -11.24 10.23 -3.93
N SER A 196 -10.84 9.63 -2.79
CA SER A 196 -10.19 8.32 -2.77
C SER A 196 -11.09 7.23 -3.36
N PHE A 197 -12.38 7.27 -3.03
CA PHE A 197 -13.38 6.36 -3.58
C PHE A 197 -13.54 6.53 -5.10
N CYS A 198 -13.60 7.77 -5.59
CA CYS A 198 -13.64 8.06 -7.02
C CYS A 198 -12.36 7.56 -7.75
N LEU A 199 -11.18 7.78 -7.15
CA LEU A 199 -9.90 7.33 -7.70
C LEU A 199 -9.78 5.80 -7.77
N ALA A 200 -10.46 5.07 -6.88
CA ALA A 200 -10.52 3.62 -6.96
C ALA A 200 -11.23 3.10 -8.24
N PHE A 201 -11.97 3.95 -8.97
CA PHE A 201 -12.53 3.62 -10.27
C PHE A 201 -11.59 3.89 -11.46
N LEU A 202 -10.51 4.66 -11.29
CA LEU A 202 -9.60 5.05 -12.38
C LEU A 202 -8.66 3.93 -12.88
N GLY A 203 -8.74 2.73 -12.30
CA GLY A 203 -8.00 1.54 -12.76
C GLY A 203 -6.52 1.51 -12.35
N TYR A 204 -5.87 0.35 -12.56
CA TYR A 204 -4.50 0.09 -12.11
C TYR A 204 -3.45 0.98 -12.78
N ARG A 205 -3.62 1.29 -14.08
CA ARG A 205 -2.64 2.06 -14.87
C ARG A 205 -2.45 3.49 -14.37
N ALA A 206 -3.53 4.20 -14.03
CA ALA A 206 -3.46 5.57 -13.54
C ALA A 206 -2.74 5.65 -12.19
N VAL A 207 -3.10 4.73 -11.27
CA VAL A 207 -2.48 4.62 -9.94
C VAL A 207 -0.99 4.31 -10.05
N HIS A 208 -0.60 3.38 -10.93
CA HIS A 208 0.80 3.01 -11.10
C HIS A 208 1.67 4.16 -11.64
N VAL A 209 1.14 4.98 -12.57
CA VAL A 209 1.86 6.16 -13.06
C VAL A 209 2.02 7.19 -11.95
N TRP A 210 0.95 7.44 -11.18
CA TRP A 210 0.99 8.36 -10.05
C TRP A 210 2.03 7.94 -9.00
N GLN A 211 2.00 6.68 -8.57
CA GLN A 211 2.92 6.14 -7.56
C GLN A 211 4.39 6.13 -8.00
N ARG A 212 4.66 6.18 -9.31
CA ARG A 212 6.03 6.31 -9.83
C ARG A 212 6.63 7.70 -9.61
N TRP A 213 5.81 8.74 -9.61
CA TRP A 213 6.26 10.15 -9.57
C TRP A 213 5.95 10.88 -8.26
N GLN A 214 5.00 10.38 -7.49
CA GLN A 214 4.53 11.00 -6.25
C GLN A 214 5.61 11.21 -5.18
N TRP A 215 6.65 10.36 -5.13
CA TRP A 215 7.70 10.49 -4.12
C TRP A 215 8.47 11.81 -4.23
N LEU A 216 8.58 12.41 -5.41
CA LEU A 216 9.38 13.62 -5.61
C LEU A 216 8.72 14.88 -5.02
N PRO A 217 7.43 15.18 -5.28
CA PRO A 217 6.71 16.23 -4.57
C PRO A 217 6.74 16.05 -3.05
N ASN A 218 6.54 14.82 -2.57
CA ASN A 218 6.55 14.51 -1.14
C ASN A 218 7.91 14.77 -0.51
N LEU A 219 8.99 14.32 -1.15
CA LEU A 219 10.34 14.58 -0.69
C LEU A 219 10.60 16.08 -0.59
N LEU A 220 10.20 16.83 -1.61
CA LEU A 220 10.40 18.27 -1.68
C LEU A 220 9.64 18.99 -0.57
N ALA A 221 8.38 18.60 -0.33
CA ALA A 221 7.56 19.14 0.74
C ALA A 221 8.20 18.92 2.12
N ILE A 222 8.62 17.68 2.40
CA ILE A 222 9.28 17.32 3.67
C ILE A 222 10.61 18.06 3.84
N VAL A 223 11.47 18.11 2.82
CA VAL A 223 12.77 18.78 2.89
C VAL A 223 12.61 20.28 3.14
N ILE A 224 11.65 20.93 2.46
CA ILE A 224 11.40 22.36 2.65
C ILE A 224 10.78 22.62 4.03
N ALA A 225 9.85 21.78 4.49
CA ALA A 225 9.28 21.87 5.82
C ALA A 225 10.38 21.78 6.90
N VAL A 226 11.29 20.82 6.78
CA VAL A 226 12.46 20.69 7.67
C VAL A 226 13.40 21.89 7.54
N GLY A 227 13.60 22.42 6.33
CA GLY A 227 14.44 23.60 6.10
C GLY A 227 13.94 24.84 6.83
N TYR A 228 12.63 25.11 6.80
CA TYR A 228 12.04 26.26 7.49
C TYR A 228 11.75 26.02 8.98
N GLY A 229 11.33 24.80 9.32
CA GLY A 229 11.00 24.40 10.70
C GLY A 229 12.20 23.94 11.54
N GLY A 230 13.36 23.69 10.92
CA GLY A 230 14.51 23.05 11.58
C GLY A 230 15.04 23.78 12.81
N LYS A 231 14.97 25.12 12.83
CA LYS A 231 15.35 25.94 13.99
C LYS A 231 14.50 25.67 15.23
N HIS A 232 13.25 25.26 15.03
CA HIS A 232 12.29 24.94 16.09
C HIS A 232 12.39 23.48 16.55
N LEU A 233 12.87 22.57 15.69
CA LEU A 233 13.08 21.16 16.05
C LEU A 233 14.13 20.95 17.15
N MET A 234 15.00 21.94 17.41
CA MET A 234 15.95 21.86 18.52
C MET A 234 15.31 22.13 19.88
N ASN A 235 14.14 22.77 19.91
CA ASN A 235 13.47 23.21 21.14
C ASN A 235 12.66 22.06 21.76
N GLN A 236 13.30 20.95 22.10
CA GLN A 236 12.64 19.79 22.69
C GLN A 236 12.20 20.09 24.14
N ALA A 237 11.00 19.67 24.50
CA ALA A 237 10.49 19.78 25.86
C ALA A 237 11.26 18.87 26.82
N ASP A 238 11.31 19.28 28.09
CA ASP A 238 11.83 18.43 29.15
C ASP A 238 11.01 17.15 29.26
N HIS A 239 11.69 16.04 29.47
CA HIS A 239 11.08 14.73 29.54
C HIS A 239 11.57 13.96 30.75
N ASP A 240 10.69 13.14 31.32
CA ASP A 240 11.07 12.21 32.37
C ASP A 240 12.02 11.12 31.81
N PRO A 241 12.81 10.47 32.67
CA PRO A 241 13.59 9.30 32.29
C PRO A 241 12.69 8.22 31.68
N ALA A 242 13.15 7.60 30.59
CA ALA A 242 12.38 6.58 29.89
C ALA A 242 12.00 5.40 30.80
N SER A 243 10.69 5.26 31.06
CA SER A 243 10.15 4.10 31.76
C SER A 243 10.08 2.89 30.83
N VAL A 244 10.32 1.68 31.37
CA VAL A 244 10.18 0.41 30.64
C VAL A 244 8.80 0.30 29.98
N LYS A 245 7.75 0.79 30.66
CA LYS A 245 6.38 0.79 30.13
C LYS A 245 6.27 1.63 28.85
N SER A 246 6.85 2.83 28.83
CA SER A 246 6.82 3.72 27.67
C SER A 246 7.66 3.17 26.52
N VAL A 247 8.85 2.63 26.82
CA VAL A 247 9.74 2.03 25.81
C VAL A 247 9.09 0.82 25.15
N VAL A 248 8.58 -0.12 25.93
CA VAL A 248 7.92 -1.33 25.41
C VAL A 248 6.60 -0.99 24.74
N GLY A 249 5.84 -0.04 25.27
CA GLY A 249 4.59 0.43 24.66
C GLY A 249 4.81 1.03 23.27
N TYR A 250 5.76 1.95 23.16
CA TYR A 250 6.10 2.56 21.87
C TYR A 250 6.76 1.56 20.90
N GLY A 251 7.64 0.69 21.40
CA GLY A 251 8.24 -0.38 20.60
C GLY A 251 7.19 -1.37 20.04
N SER A 252 6.16 -1.68 20.82
CA SER A 252 5.03 -2.51 20.36
C SER A 252 4.23 -1.81 19.26
N LEU A 253 4.06 -0.49 19.34
CA LEU A 253 3.42 0.32 18.31
C LEU A 253 4.23 0.30 17.01
N MET A 254 5.56 0.44 17.08
CA MET A 254 6.45 0.29 15.92
C MET A 254 6.35 -1.10 15.29
N ALA A 255 6.32 -2.15 16.13
CA ALA A 255 6.16 -3.52 15.64
C ALA A 255 4.83 -3.72 14.89
N GLY A 256 3.71 -3.22 15.43
CA GLY A 256 2.41 -3.27 14.76
C GLY A 256 2.40 -2.52 13.43
N TYR A 257 3.07 -1.36 13.37
CA TYR A 257 3.16 -0.55 12.15
C TYR A 257 3.82 -1.31 10.99
N PHE A 258 5.00 -1.91 11.19
CA PHE A 258 5.71 -2.62 10.11
C PHE A 258 5.15 -4.01 9.81
N MET A 259 4.66 -4.72 10.83
CA MET A 259 4.06 -6.06 10.62
C MET A 259 2.82 -5.99 9.72
N THR A 260 2.10 -4.87 9.71
CA THR A 260 0.94 -4.65 8.83
C THR A 260 1.28 -4.85 7.34
N PHE A 261 2.48 -4.47 6.91
CA PHE A 261 2.92 -4.66 5.52
C PHE A 261 3.05 -6.14 5.15
N GLY A 262 3.27 -7.03 6.13
CA GLY A 262 3.30 -8.48 5.91
C GLY A 262 2.00 -9.01 5.31
N GLY A 263 0.87 -8.33 5.56
CA GLY A 263 -0.44 -8.65 5.01
C GLY A 263 -0.71 -8.17 3.58
N THR A 264 0.22 -7.43 2.96
CA THR A 264 0.05 -6.80 1.64
C THR A 264 1.25 -6.95 0.71
N VAL A 265 2.46 -7.20 1.23
CA VAL A 265 3.71 -7.23 0.45
C VAL A 265 3.67 -8.17 -0.75
N SER A 266 3.05 -9.34 -0.64
CA SER A 266 3.00 -10.28 -1.75
C SER A 266 2.23 -9.72 -2.95
N ASP A 267 1.24 -8.86 -2.72
CA ASP A 267 0.39 -8.29 -3.77
C ASP A 267 1.19 -7.42 -4.76
N PHE A 268 2.32 -6.85 -4.33
CA PHE A 268 3.22 -6.06 -5.18
C PHE A 268 4.33 -6.90 -5.84
N THR A 269 4.53 -8.12 -5.36
CA THR A 269 5.61 -9.01 -5.82
C THR A 269 5.14 -10.10 -6.80
N VAL A 270 3.82 -10.34 -6.91
CA VAL A 270 3.25 -11.43 -7.75
C VAL A 270 3.66 -11.37 -9.22
N TYR A 271 3.93 -10.18 -9.75
CA TYR A 271 4.29 -9.95 -11.17
C TYR A 271 5.78 -10.12 -11.47
N HIS A 272 6.62 -10.38 -10.46
CA HIS A 272 8.06 -10.50 -10.64
C HIS A 272 8.48 -11.92 -11.05
N ASP A 273 9.54 -11.99 -11.85
CA ASP A 273 10.07 -13.27 -12.35
C ASP A 273 10.46 -14.20 -11.16
N PRO A 274 9.95 -15.43 -11.11
CA PRO A 274 10.30 -16.40 -10.07
C PRO A 274 11.78 -16.80 -10.07
N LYS A 275 12.55 -16.59 -11.15
CA LYS A 275 14.00 -16.88 -11.24
C LYS A 275 14.87 -15.87 -10.48
N SER A 276 14.28 -14.77 -10.03
CA SER A 276 14.96 -13.70 -9.29
C SER A 276 15.61 -14.20 -8.00
N SER A 277 16.75 -13.60 -7.64
CA SER A 277 17.46 -13.92 -6.39
C SER A 277 16.63 -13.49 -5.17
N LYS A 278 16.44 -14.41 -4.23
CA LYS A 278 15.70 -14.18 -2.97
C LYS A 278 16.28 -13.01 -2.17
N LEU A 279 17.61 -12.93 -2.09
CA LEU A 279 18.31 -11.88 -1.36
C LEU A 279 18.08 -10.50 -2.00
N LYS A 280 18.05 -10.43 -3.34
CA LYS A 280 17.75 -9.16 -4.04
C LYS A 280 16.35 -8.66 -3.69
N ILE A 281 15.34 -9.52 -3.79
CA ILE A 281 13.95 -9.16 -3.45
C ILE A 281 13.86 -8.69 -1.99
N PHE A 282 14.44 -9.46 -1.07
CA PHE A 282 14.52 -9.10 0.34
C PHE A 282 15.14 -7.71 0.54
N THR A 283 16.32 -7.46 -0.01
CA THR A 283 17.05 -6.20 0.18
C THR A 283 16.27 -5.01 -0.39
N TYR A 284 15.68 -5.11 -1.58
CA TYR A 284 14.92 -3.99 -2.15
C TYR A 284 13.66 -3.65 -1.36
N VAL A 285 12.91 -4.66 -0.91
CA VAL A 285 11.71 -4.44 -0.07
C VAL A 285 12.12 -3.91 1.30
N TYR A 286 13.12 -4.51 1.93
CA TYR A 286 13.63 -4.08 3.24
C TYR A 286 14.14 -2.63 3.22
N LEU A 287 14.96 -2.28 2.22
CA LEU A 287 15.45 -0.91 2.05
C LEU A 287 14.32 0.06 1.69
N GLY A 288 13.36 -0.36 0.88
CA GLY A 288 12.19 0.45 0.52
C GLY A 288 11.31 0.77 1.72
N LEU A 289 11.24 -0.14 2.70
CA LEU A 289 10.52 0.09 3.96
C LEU A 289 11.30 0.99 4.91
N ILE A 290 12.57 0.68 5.19
CA ILE A 290 13.33 1.34 6.26
C ILE A 290 13.84 2.75 5.87
N THR A 291 14.20 2.96 4.60
CA THR A 291 14.85 4.20 4.14
C THR A 291 13.96 5.43 4.27
N PRO A 292 12.69 5.43 3.81
CA PRO A 292 11.82 6.59 3.96
C PRO A 292 11.20 6.68 5.37
N SER A 293 10.89 5.54 6.01
CA SER A 293 10.11 5.52 7.24
C SER A 293 10.91 5.96 8.46
N THR A 294 12.16 5.51 8.61
CA THR A 294 13.02 5.87 9.75
C THR A 294 13.22 7.38 9.90
N PRO A 295 13.66 8.15 8.88
CA PRO A 295 13.82 9.59 9.02
C PRO A 295 12.49 10.30 9.23
N LEU A 296 11.39 9.83 8.63
CA LEU A 296 10.06 10.45 8.83
C LEU A 296 9.49 10.20 10.22
N LEU A 297 9.66 9.00 10.78
CA LEU A 297 9.25 8.70 12.14
C LEU A 297 10.06 9.53 13.15
N ILE A 298 11.37 9.69 12.92
CA ILE A 298 12.23 10.55 13.76
C ILE A 298 11.82 12.03 13.61
N LEU A 299 11.51 12.49 12.40
CA LEU A 299 11.01 13.84 12.17
C LEU A 299 9.68 14.06 12.91
N GLY A 300 8.76 13.10 12.85
CA GLY A 300 7.52 13.12 13.62
C GLY A 300 7.76 13.24 15.12
N ALA A 301 8.70 12.45 15.66
CA ALA A 301 9.10 12.53 17.06
C ALA A 301 9.70 13.90 17.42
N ALA A 302 10.56 14.46 16.56
CA ALA A 302 11.13 15.78 16.77
C ALA A 302 10.08 16.89 16.77
N ILE A 303 9.08 16.80 15.87
CA ILE A 303 7.93 17.70 15.86
C ILE A 303 7.15 17.56 17.18
N GLY A 304 6.77 16.34 17.55
CA GLY A 304 5.97 16.09 18.76
C GLY A 304 6.64 16.55 20.04
N GLY A 305 7.96 16.40 20.16
CA GLY A 305 8.73 16.86 21.33
C GLY A 305 8.97 18.36 21.36
N ALA A 306 8.89 19.04 20.21
CA ALA A 306 9.01 20.50 20.13
C ALA A 306 7.68 21.25 20.35
N LEU A 307 6.53 20.57 20.23
CA LEU A 307 5.19 21.18 20.39
C LEU A 307 5.07 22.09 21.63
N PRO A 308 5.44 21.65 22.85
CA PRO A 308 5.19 22.46 24.05
C PRO A 308 6.01 23.76 24.10
N ASN A 309 7.14 23.81 23.38
CA ASN A 309 8.05 24.95 23.38
C ASN A 309 7.84 25.88 22.17
N VAL A 310 6.96 25.53 21.24
CA VAL A 310 6.70 26.28 20.01
C VAL A 310 5.20 26.55 19.91
N GLU A 311 4.77 27.69 20.44
CA GLU A 311 3.36 28.06 20.57
C GLU A 311 2.58 28.00 19.25
N SER A 312 3.21 28.40 18.13
CA SER A 312 2.56 28.32 16.82
C SER A 312 2.29 26.89 16.38
N TRP A 313 3.20 25.95 16.68
CA TRP A 313 3.02 24.54 16.37
C TRP A 313 2.00 23.88 17.30
N GLN A 314 2.00 24.24 18.58
CA GLN A 314 0.98 23.80 19.53
C GLN A 314 -0.42 24.23 19.07
N THR A 315 -0.58 25.50 18.71
CA THR A 315 -1.85 26.04 18.19
C THR A 315 -2.28 25.32 16.91
N ALA A 316 -1.36 25.09 15.98
CA ALA A 316 -1.64 24.38 14.74
C ALA A 316 -2.01 22.90 14.98
N TRP A 317 -1.38 22.26 15.97
CA TRP A 317 -1.68 20.90 16.40
C TRP A 317 -3.08 20.80 17.01
N ASP A 318 -3.46 21.76 17.86
CA ASP A 318 -4.78 21.75 18.52
C ASP A 318 -5.92 22.00 17.52
N ASN A 319 -5.69 22.84 16.50
CA ASN A 319 -6.70 23.16 15.49
C ASN A 319 -6.82 22.09 14.39
N TYR A 320 -5.68 21.60 13.88
CA TYR A 320 -5.63 20.78 12.66
C TYR A 320 -4.71 19.55 12.79
N GLY A 321 -4.19 19.23 13.97
CA GLY A 321 -3.29 18.09 14.18
C GLY A 321 -1.96 18.22 13.43
N ILE A 322 -1.38 17.08 13.06
CA ILE A 322 -0.08 17.06 12.36
C ILE A 322 -0.13 17.76 11.00
N GLY A 323 -1.29 17.74 10.31
CA GLY A 323 -1.49 18.46 9.06
C GLY A 323 -1.39 19.98 9.23
N GLY A 324 -1.84 20.50 10.37
CA GLY A 324 -1.67 21.90 10.77
C GLY A 324 -0.21 22.25 11.00
N VAL A 325 0.51 21.42 11.75
CA VAL A 325 1.94 21.65 12.03
C VAL A 325 2.76 21.65 10.74
N MET A 326 2.48 20.74 9.81
CA MET A 326 3.13 20.73 8.49
C MET A 326 2.82 22.00 7.68
N ALA A 327 1.59 22.50 7.73
CA ALA A 327 1.22 23.76 7.09
C ALA A 327 1.96 24.95 7.70
N GLU A 328 2.07 25.00 9.04
CA GLU A 328 2.78 26.05 9.76
C GLU A 328 4.30 26.03 9.48
N MET A 329 4.91 24.84 9.43
CA MET A 329 6.32 24.68 9.03
C MET A 329 6.58 25.18 7.60
N LEU A 330 5.57 25.11 6.72
CA LEU A 330 5.64 25.53 5.32
C LEU A 330 5.08 26.94 5.08
N ALA A 331 4.50 27.60 6.09
CA ALA A 331 3.96 28.95 5.98
C ALA A 331 4.99 29.98 5.46
N PRO A 332 6.29 29.94 5.85
CA PRO A 332 7.30 30.85 5.31
C PRO A 332 7.54 30.71 3.80
N ALA A 333 7.20 29.55 3.20
CA ALA A 333 7.28 29.32 1.75
C ALA A 333 6.08 29.91 0.98
N GLY A 334 5.13 30.55 1.69
CA GLY A 334 3.96 31.20 1.12
C GLY A 334 3.09 30.25 0.29
N GLY A 335 2.56 30.75 -0.84
CA GLY A 335 1.67 29.97 -1.70
C GLY A 335 2.28 28.69 -2.30
N PHE A 336 3.61 28.56 -2.31
CA PHE A 336 4.27 27.33 -2.73
C PHE A 336 4.17 26.23 -1.66
N GLY A 337 4.34 26.59 -0.38
CA GLY A 337 4.15 25.68 0.76
C GLY A 337 2.76 25.06 0.78
N ASN A 338 1.73 25.90 0.57
CA ASN A 338 0.33 25.44 0.50
C ASN A 338 0.08 24.40 -0.62
N ARG A 339 0.73 24.57 -1.78
CA ARG A 339 0.62 23.59 -2.88
C ARG A 339 1.34 22.28 -2.56
N LEU A 340 2.45 22.35 -1.82
CA LEU A 340 3.19 21.16 -1.38
C LEU A 340 2.41 20.36 -0.34
N VAL A 341 1.82 21.02 0.67
CA VAL A 341 0.95 20.34 1.65
C VAL A 341 -0.25 19.69 0.96
N PHE A 342 -0.84 20.36 -0.04
CA PHE A 342 -1.92 19.78 -0.83
C PHE A 342 -1.46 18.56 -1.64
N ALA A 343 -0.28 18.63 -2.28
CA ALA A 343 0.30 17.51 -3.02
C ALA A 343 0.55 16.31 -2.10
N ASP A 344 1.08 16.53 -0.91
CA ASP A 344 1.32 15.52 0.12
C ASP A 344 0.02 14.87 0.61
N ALA A 345 -1.02 15.66 0.81
CA ALA A 345 -2.35 15.16 1.15
C ALA A 345 -2.91 14.27 0.03
N CYS A 346 -2.81 14.70 -1.23
CA CYS A 346 -3.20 13.90 -2.39
C CYS A 346 -2.39 12.61 -2.52
N SER A 347 -1.15 12.66 -2.08
CA SER A 347 -0.24 11.53 -2.04
C SER A 347 -0.77 10.41 -1.12
N CYS A 348 -1.25 10.77 0.07
CA CYS A 348 -1.80 9.84 1.05
C CYS A 348 -3.16 9.28 0.61
N LEU A 349 -3.99 10.08 -0.08
CA LEU A 349 -5.24 9.63 -0.73
C LEU A 349 -5.00 8.45 -1.67
N CYS A 350 -3.99 8.57 -2.53
CA CYS A 350 -3.72 7.57 -3.56
C CYS A 350 -3.25 6.24 -2.96
N GLN A 351 -2.60 6.25 -1.81
CA GLN A 351 -2.16 5.03 -1.11
C GLN A 351 -3.36 4.18 -0.65
N GLY A 352 -4.41 4.82 -0.11
CA GLY A 352 -5.66 4.15 0.23
C GLY A 352 -6.35 3.54 -1.00
N ALA A 353 -6.39 4.28 -2.10
CA ALA A 353 -6.95 3.79 -3.36
C ALA A 353 -6.12 2.65 -3.97
N THR A 354 -4.80 2.67 -3.85
CA THR A 354 -3.89 1.63 -4.37
C THR A 354 -4.18 0.27 -3.71
N LEU A 355 -4.34 0.27 -2.39
CA LEU A 355 -4.67 -0.93 -1.61
C LEU A 355 -6.05 -1.49 -1.98
N LEU A 356 -7.02 -0.62 -2.29
CA LEU A 356 -8.36 -1.02 -2.74
C LEU A 356 -8.34 -1.58 -4.17
N VAL A 357 -7.61 -0.93 -5.09
CA VAL A 357 -7.51 -1.34 -6.51
C VAL A 357 -6.81 -2.70 -6.63
N HIS A 358 -5.75 -2.96 -5.87
CA HIS A 358 -5.09 -4.28 -5.87
C HIS A 358 -6.00 -5.40 -5.32
N ARG A 359 -7.06 -5.08 -4.56
CA ARG A 359 -7.94 -6.07 -3.92
C ARG A 359 -9.32 -6.23 -4.57
N ARG A 360 -9.66 -5.39 -5.55
CA ARG A 360 -11.03 -5.30 -6.10
C ARG A 360 -11.52 -6.55 -6.85
N ASN A 361 -10.70 -7.58 -7.01
CA ASN A 361 -11.08 -8.82 -7.70
C ASN A 361 -11.08 -10.06 -6.80
N ALA A 362 -11.31 -9.90 -5.50
CA ALA A 362 -11.49 -11.02 -4.56
C ALA A 362 -12.88 -11.71 -4.64
N GLY A 363 -13.75 -11.30 -5.58
CA GLY A 363 -15.14 -11.76 -5.66
C GLY A 363 -15.48 -12.45 -6.97
N TYR A 364 -14.92 -13.63 -7.23
CA TYR A 364 -15.59 -14.62 -8.08
C TYR A 364 -15.53 -15.97 -7.36
N HIS A 365 -16.62 -16.29 -6.66
CA HIS A 365 -16.92 -17.66 -6.26
C HIS A 365 -17.36 -18.39 -7.53
N ASP A 366 -16.50 -19.25 -8.05
CA ASP A 366 -16.90 -20.25 -9.03
C ASP A 366 -17.39 -21.49 -8.26
N PRO A 367 -18.69 -21.83 -8.31
CA PRO A 367 -19.21 -23.03 -7.68
C PRO A 367 -18.66 -24.34 -8.29
N ASN A 368 -17.87 -24.28 -9.37
CA ASN A 368 -17.30 -25.48 -10.01
C ASN A 368 -15.88 -25.84 -9.53
N VAL A 369 -15.29 -25.09 -8.60
CA VAL A 369 -13.94 -25.41 -8.07
C VAL A 369 -14.00 -26.45 -6.94
N ASP A 370 -15.19 -26.85 -6.49
CA ASP A 370 -15.39 -27.93 -5.51
C ASP A 370 -15.38 -29.35 -6.13
N LEU A 371 -15.06 -29.52 -7.41
CA LEU A 371 -15.12 -30.83 -8.09
C LEU A 371 -13.81 -31.29 -8.79
N CYS A 372 -12.67 -30.68 -8.48
CA CYS A 372 -11.37 -31.21 -8.88
C CYS A 372 -10.49 -31.54 -7.67
N GLY A 373 -10.82 -32.68 -7.05
CA GLY A 373 -9.85 -33.65 -6.51
C GLY A 373 -8.96 -33.21 -5.34
N CYS A 374 -9.48 -33.34 -4.13
CA CYS A 374 -8.80 -34.12 -3.10
C CYS A 374 -9.61 -35.40 -2.84
#